data_AF-A0AA51S9V2-F1
#
_entry.id   AF-A0AA51S9V2-F1
#
_cell.length_a   1.000
_cell.length_b   1.000
_cell.length_c   1.000
_cell.angle_alpha   90.00
_cell.angle_beta   90.00
_cell.angle_gamma   90.00
#
_symmetry.space_group_name_H-M   'P 1'
#
loop_
_entity.id
_entity.type
_entity.pdbx_description
1 polymer ?
#
loop_
_entity_poly.entity_id
_entity_poly.type
_entity_poly.pdbx_seq_one_letter_code
_entity_poly.pdbx_strand_id
1 'polypeptide(L)'
;MNSLNNVIPNSVNKAALPKIALIAEGGGQRGIFTAGVLDAWLEQDYDPFDLFIGTSAGSQNLTSFLARQKGYAKRLIRGLSRNKNFFQLSRGLIGKHILDLDWYFDKTTEVNRSLDFKTAKNNLGDRELLITATNSRDRKPYFLAPTGESKQWRELLKASSALPFLYKQGVKLTPWMNTLAANEAELALEQVEPAVADFYLDGGLAAPLPVREAYNRGARKIVVIRTVDINFQVQSAWVNKLRAFVCASGYCPKTIDYLLQHEQAYQEELEFIANPPEDVEIIQIFATEKLHSKLLGSSDNDLRFDHKLGLQAGRAYLAEQNPQIWDHSHNQALQYCYN
;
A
#
# COMPACT_ATOMS: atom_id res chain seq x y z
N MET A 1 20.06 55.40 -35.82
CA MET A 1 19.92 54.73 -34.52
C MET A 1 18.93 53.58 -34.69
N ASN A 2 19.41 52.39 -35.06
CA ASN A 2 18.61 51.16 -35.08
C ASN A 2 19.30 50.17 -34.15
N SER A 3 18.75 50.01 -32.95
CA SER A 3 19.20 49.04 -31.95
C SER A 3 18.61 47.68 -32.30
N LEU A 4 19.49 46.68 -32.40
CA LEU A 4 19.18 45.27 -32.59
C LEU A 4 18.62 44.70 -31.27
N ASN A 5 17.35 44.32 -31.27
CA ASN A 5 16.75 43.54 -30.19
C ASN A 5 17.15 42.06 -30.36
N ASN A 6 18.11 41.61 -29.55
CA ASN A 6 18.38 40.19 -29.32
C ASN A 6 17.22 39.59 -28.51
N VAL A 7 16.38 38.79 -29.15
CA VAL A 7 15.45 37.89 -28.46
C VAL A 7 16.22 36.63 -28.09
N ILE A 8 16.48 36.45 -26.79
CA ILE A 8 16.97 35.18 -26.24
C ILE A 8 15.79 34.19 -26.29
N PRO A 9 15.90 33.02 -26.93
CA PRO A 9 14.84 32.03 -26.90
C PRO A 9 14.71 31.50 -25.47
N ASN A 10 13.49 31.62 -24.94
CA ASN A 10 13.08 31.06 -23.65
C ASN A 10 13.51 29.60 -23.51
N SER A 11 14.02 29.31 -22.32
CA SER A 11 14.37 27.98 -21.81
C SER A 11 13.39 26.90 -22.23
N VAL A 12 13.88 25.92 -22.98
CA VAL A 12 13.22 24.64 -23.19
C VAL A 12 12.95 24.04 -21.81
N ASN A 13 11.66 23.85 -21.47
CA ASN A 13 11.25 23.03 -20.34
C ASN A 13 11.90 21.65 -20.50
N LYS A 14 12.94 21.37 -19.69
CA LYS A 14 13.54 20.06 -19.60
C LYS A 14 12.46 19.14 -19.04
N ALA A 15 11.86 18.31 -19.90
CA ALA A 15 10.86 17.32 -19.47
C ALA A 15 11.43 16.54 -18.28
N ALA A 16 10.72 16.54 -17.16
CA ALA A 16 11.12 15.78 -15.98
C ALA A 16 11.28 14.30 -16.38
N LEU A 17 12.31 13.64 -15.84
CA LEU A 17 12.50 12.22 -16.10
C LEU A 17 11.26 11.44 -15.63
N PRO A 18 10.83 10.40 -16.37
CA PRO A 18 9.70 9.58 -16.00
C PRO A 18 9.88 8.95 -14.61
N LYS A 19 8.88 9.08 -13.73
CA LYS A 19 8.95 8.54 -12.36
C LYS A 19 8.84 7.00 -12.36
N ILE A 20 9.52 6.37 -11.41
CA ILE A 20 9.36 4.95 -11.07
C ILE A 20 8.49 4.83 -9.81
N ALA A 21 7.35 4.16 -9.91
CA ALA A 21 6.43 3.96 -8.79
C ALA A 21 6.53 2.54 -8.22
N LEU A 22 6.39 2.43 -6.90
CA LEU A 22 6.19 1.19 -6.17
C LEU A 22 4.82 1.19 -5.49
N ILE A 23 4.00 0.21 -5.84
CA ILE A 23 2.68 -0.01 -5.27
C ILE A 23 2.72 -1.27 -4.41
N ALA A 24 2.27 -1.16 -3.16
CA ALA A 24 2.12 -2.29 -2.25
C ALA A 24 0.65 -2.52 -1.91
N GLU A 25 0.10 -3.63 -2.39
CA GLU A 25 -1.28 -4.03 -2.13
C GLU A 25 -1.51 -4.30 -0.63
N GLY A 26 -2.73 -4.01 -0.17
CA GLY A 26 -3.21 -4.45 1.14
C GLY A 26 -3.48 -5.96 1.20
N GLY A 27 -3.81 -6.47 2.39
CA GLY A 27 -4.10 -7.90 2.56
C GLY A 27 -4.02 -8.44 3.98
N GLY A 28 -3.92 -7.55 4.99
CA GLY A 28 -3.72 -7.95 6.38
C GLY A 28 -2.44 -8.77 6.54
N GLN A 29 -2.56 -9.99 7.07
CA GLN A 29 -1.42 -10.88 7.27
C GLN A 29 -0.76 -11.36 5.97
N ARG A 30 -1.45 -11.31 4.82
CA ARG A 30 -0.84 -11.59 3.50
C ARG A 30 0.24 -10.58 3.12
N GLY A 31 0.25 -9.40 3.74
CA GLY A 31 1.35 -8.43 3.62
C GLY A 31 2.71 -8.97 4.07
N ILE A 32 2.77 -10.16 4.70
CA ILE A 32 4.02 -10.86 4.99
C ILE A 32 4.81 -11.24 3.73
N PHE A 33 4.10 -11.49 2.62
CA PHE A 33 4.72 -11.72 1.32
C PHE A 33 5.45 -10.46 0.84
N THR A 34 4.75 -9.32 0.86
CA THR A 34 5.34 -8.00 0.54
C THR A 34 6.54 -7.69 1.45
N ALA A 35 6.45 -8.00 2.75
CA ALA A 35 7.59 -7.85 3.65
C ALA A 35 8.81 -8.66 3.19
N GLY A 36 8.61 -9.88 2.67
CA GLY A 36 9.68 -10.69 2.08
C GLY A 36 10.29 -10.07 0.83
N VAL A 37 9.46 -9.54 -0.08
CA VAL A 37 9.94 -8.87 -1.29
C VAL A 37 10.82 -7.67 -0.94
N LEU A 38 10.33 -6.80 -0.04
CA LEU A 38 11.05 -5.60 0.37
C LEU A 38 12.30 -5.93 1.22
N ASP A 39 12.26 -6.97 2.04
CA ASP A 39 13.45 -7.44 2.77
C ASP A 39 14.56 -7.89 1.81
N ALA A 40 14.23 -8.58 0.70
CA ALA A 40 15.20 -8.96 -0.33
C ALA A 40 15.80 -7.75 -1.04
N TRP A 41 15.01 -6.69 -1.26
CA TRP A 41 15.51 -5.45 -1.85
C TRP A 41 16.40 -4.66 -0.90
N LEU A 42 16.07 -4.62 0.39
CA LEU A 42 16.95 -4.06 1.42
C LEU A 42 18.27 -4.84 1.55
N GLU A 43 18.28 -6.14 1.26
CA GLU A 43 19.52 -6.94 1.23
C GLU A 43 20.50 -6.53 0.12
N GLN A 44 20.01 -5.82 -0.91
CA GLN A 44 20.79 -5.42 -2.08
C GLN A 44 20.79 -3.89 -2.27
N ASP A 45 20.39 -3.13 -1.23
CA ASP A 45 20.25 -1.66 -1.27
C ASP A 45 19.44 -1.15 -2.49
N TYR A 46 18.46 -1.93 -2.94
CA TYR A 46 17.65 -1.62 -4.11
C TYR A 46 16.45 -0.73 -3.73
N ASP A 47 16.49 0.54 -4.13
CA ASP A 47 15.40 1.51 -3.92
C ASP A 47 15.43 2.62 -4.99
N PRO A 48 15.08 2.32 -6.26
CA PRO A 48 15.10 3.30 -7.36
C PRO A 48 13.79 4.10 -7.50
N PHE A 49 12.86 3.99 -6.56
CA PHE A 49 11.50 4.48 -6.72
C PHE A 49 11.38 5.96 -6.34
N ASP A 50 10.58 6.73 -7.07
CA ASP A 50 10.26 8.14 -6.83
C ASP A 50 8.88 8.32 -6.15
N LEU A 51 8.01 7.33 -6.31
CA LEU A 51 6.64 7.34 -5.81
C LEU A 51 6.31 6.01 -5.13
N PHE A 52 5.79 6.08 -3.91
CA PHE A 52 5.35 4.94 -3.12
C PHE A 52 3.85 5.08 -2.87
N ILE A 53 3.06 4.07 -3.22
CA ILE A 53 1.64 4.04 -2.86
C ILE A 53 1.32 2.74 -2.14
N GLY A 54 0.90 2.85 -0.89
CA GLY A 54 0.60 1.69 -0.06
C GLY A 54 -0.84 1.69 0.42
N THR A 55 -1.44 0.50 0.42
CA THR A 55 -2.76 0.27 0.99
C THR A 55 -2.69 -0.65 2.20
N SER A 56 -3.21 -0.23 3.35
CA SER A 56 -3.32 -1.06 4.57
C SER A 56 -1.96 -1.64 5.00
N ALA A 57 -1.82 -2.97 5.05
CA ALA A 57 -0.55 -3.64 5.30
C ALA A 57 0.57 -3.22 4.32
N GLY A 58 0.23 -2.87 3.07
CA GLY A 58 1.15 -2.33 2.08
C GLY A 58 1.77 -0.99 2.51
N SER A 59 0.97 -0.07 3.07
CA SER A 59 1.49 1.21 3.60
C SER A 59 2.47 1.00 4.76
N GLN A 60 2.18 0.03 5.64
CA GLN A 60 3.07 -0.32 6.74
C GLN A 60 4.39 -0.92 6.24
N ASN A 61 4.32 -1.81 5.24
CA ASN A 61 5.48 -2.41 4.59
C ASN A 61 6.37 -1.35 3.93
N LEU A 62 5.80 -0.46 3.11
CA LEU A 62 6.55 0.63 2.45
C LEU A 62 7.19 1.58 3.47
N THR A 63 6.48 1.91 4.55
CA THR A 63 7.06 2.74 5.61
C THR A 63 8.25 2.06 6.27
N SER A 64 8.20 0.74 6.52
CA SER A 64 9.33 -0.01 7.08
C SER A 64 10.51 -0.16 6.11
N PHE A 65 10.22 -0.23 4.81
CA PHE A 65 11.23 -0.23 3.75
C PHE A 65 11.96 1.11 3.66
N LEU A 66 11.22 2.22 3.67
CA LEU A 66 11.80 3.58 3.75
C LEU A 66 12.57 3.80 5.06
N ALA A 67 12.15 3.18 6.16
CA ALA A 67 12.89 3.19 7.43
C ALA A 67 14.16 2.32 7.41
N ARG A 68 14.44 1.58 6.32
CA ARG A 68 15.54 0.60 6.19
C ARG A 68 15.51 -0.48 7.29
N GLN A 69 14.34 -0.78 7.85
CA GLN A 69 14.21 -1.72 8.96
C GLN A 69 13.90 -3.14 8.45
N LYS A 70 14.91 -3.81 7.88
CA LYS A 70 14.79 -5.20 7.41
C LYS A 70 14.22 -6.11 8.51
N GLY A 71 13.21 -6.91 8.15
CA GLY A 71 12.53 -7.85 9.05
C GLY A 71 11.54 -7.23 10.03
N TYR A 72 11.36 -5.89 10.03
CA TYR A 72 10.40 -5.21 10.91
C TYR A 72 8.98 -5.71 10.66
N ALA A 73 8.50 -5.62 9.41
CA ALA A 73 7.14 -6.03 9.07
C ALA A 73 6.92 -7.53 9.37
N LYS A 74 7.91 -8.38 9.06
CA LYS A 74 7.88 -9.80 9.42
C LYS A 74 7.66 -10.03 10.92
N ARG A 75 8.40 -9.31 11.77
CA ARG A 75 8.30 -9.43 13.23
C ARG A 75 6.94 -8.97 13.74
N LEU A 76 6.41 -7.87 13.23
CA LEU A 76 5.13 -7.28 13.63
C LEU A 76 3.96 -8.17 13.20
N ILE A 77 3.96 -8.64 11.95
CA ILE A 77 2.92 -9.52 11.44
C ILE A 77 2.94 -10.86 12.20
N ARG A 78 4.11 -11.48 12.41
CA ARG A 78 4.20 -12.76 13.13
C ARG A 78 3.92 -12.64 14.63
N GLY A 79 4.22 -11.49 15.24
CA GLY A 79 4.10 -11.24 16.66
C GLY A 79 2.79 -10.57 17.05
N LEU A 80 2.60 -9.30 16.68
CA LEU A 80 1.45 -8.50 17.10
C LEU A 80 0.15 -8.93 16.41
N SER A 81 0.18 -9.15 15.09
CA SER A 81 -1.08 -9.44 14.37
C SER A 81 -1.67 -10.83 14.67
N ARG A 82 -0.90 -11.71 15.31
CA ARG A 82 -1.34 -13.02 15.80
C ARG A 82 -1.73 -13.01 17.27
N ASN A 83 -1.53 -11.88 17.95
CA ASN A 83 -1.85 -11.77 19.37
C ASN A 83 -3.36 -11.73 19.56
N LYS A 84 -3.87 -12.46 20.55
CA LYS A 84 -5.30 -12.42 20.89
C LYS A 84 -5.75 -11.00 21.22
N ASN A 85 -4.92 -10.17 21.84
CA ASN A 85 -5.27 -8.78 22.14
C ASN A 85 -5.55 -7.95 20.90
N PHE A 86 -4.90 -8.29 19.78
CA PHE A 86 -5.16 -7.67 18.48
C PHE A 86 -6.39 -8.25 17.79
N PHE A 87 -6.50 -9.57 17.68
CA PHE A 87 -7.58 -10.25 16.97
C PHE A 87 -8.36 -11.19 17.88
N GLN A 88 -9.62 -10.83 18.15
CA GLN A 88 -10.52 -11.57 19.03
C GLN A 88 -11.93 -11.59 18.46
N LEU A 89 -12.32 -12.71 17.84
CA LEU A 89 -13.64 -12.90 17.24
C LEU A 89 -14.79 -12.75 18.27
N SER A 90 -14.58 -13.17 19.52
CA SER A 90 -15.59 -13.08 20.60
C SER A 90 -16.00 -11.65 20.92
N ARG A 91 -15.15 -10.64 20.65
CA ARG A 91 -15.49 -9.22 20.87
C ARG A 91 -16.63 -8.75 19.99
N GLY A 92 -16.77 -9.32 18.79
CA GLY A 92 -17.86 -9.00 17.87
C GLY A 92 -19.25 -9.34 18.43
N LEU A 93 -19.35 -10.41 19.22
CA LEU A 93 -20.61 -10.89 19.81
C LEU A 93 -21.18 -9.92 20.87
N ILE A 94 -20.32 -9.12 21.49
CA ILE A 94 -20.68 -8.09 22.48
C ILE A 94 -20.61 -6.67 21.90
N GLY A 95 -20.64 -6.53 20.58
CA GLY A 95 -20.68 -5.25 19.89
C GLY A 95 -19.34 -4.50 19.74
N LYS A 96 -18.25 -5.00 20.36
CA LYS A 96 -16.90 -4.40 20.31
C LYS A 96 -16.16 -4.68 18.99
N HIS A 97 -15.05 -3.99 18.76
CA HIS A 97 -14.17 -4.22 17.60
C HIS A 97 -13.48 -5.59 17.68
N ILE A 98 -13.50 -6.32 16.56
CA ILE A 98 -12.83 -7.62 16.41
C ILE A 98 -11.31 -7.41 16.30
N LEU A 99 -10.91 -6.32 15.66
CA LEU A 99 -9.53 -5.84 15.61
C LEU A 99 -9.31 -4.68 16.57
N ASP A 100 -8.21 -4.75 17.32
CA ASP A 100 -7.77 -3.69 18.22
C ASP A 100 -6.63 -2.90 17.57
N LEU A 101 -6.98 -2.01 16.64
CA LEU A 101 -6.01 -1.16 15.97
C LEU A 101 -5.36 -0.17 16.94
N ASP A 102 -6.09 0.30 17.95
CA ASP A 102 -5.54 1.14 19.01
C ASP A 102 -4.42 0.41 19.76
N TRP A 103 -4.68 -0.81 20.23
CA TRP A 103 -3.66 -1.64 20.88
C TRP A 103 -2.49 -1.94 19.94
N TYR A 104 -2.74 -2.29 18.67
CA TYR A 104 -1.66 -2.59 17.73
C TYR A 104 -0.73 -1.40 17.52
N PHE A 105 -1.29 -0.22 17.21
CA PHE A 105 -0.48 0.96 16.93
C PHE A 105 0.15 1.54 18.20
N ASP A 106 -0.49 1.44 19.36
CA ASP A 106 0.14 1.74 20.66
C ASP A 106 1.37 0.84 20.90
N LYS A 107 1.28 -0.46 20.60
CA LYS A 107 2.44 -1.36 20.69
C LYS A 107 3.57 -1.02 19.71
N THR A 108 3.30 -0.27 18.65
CA THR A 108 4.36 0.26 17.77
C THR A 108 5.03 1.53 18.31
N THR A 109 4.70 1.99 19.52
CA THR A 109 5.47 3.04 20.22
C THR A 109 6.47 2.46 21.21
N GLU A 110 6.43 1.16 21.51
CA GLU A 110 7.41 0.49 22.36
C GLU A 110 8.78 0.43 21.64
N VAL A 111 9.88 0.70 22.35
CA VAL A 111 11.24 0.78 21.79
C VAL A 111 11.61 -0.40 20.88
N ASN A 112 11.27 -1.63 21.27
CA ASN A 112 11.60 -2.84 20.50
C ASN A 112 10.67 -3.12 19.32
N ARG A 113 9.66 -2.27 19.11
CA ARG A 113 8.59 -2.42 18.12
C ARG A 113 8.33 -1.11 17.39
N SER A 114 9.15 -0.08 17.61
CA SER A 114 8.97 1.22 17.00
C SER A 114 9.42 1.26 15.55
N LEU A 115 8.54 1.80 14.71
CA LEU A 115 8.84 2.16 13.34
C LEU A 115 9.62 3.48 13.34
N ASP A 116 10.77 3.50 12.69
CA ASP A 116 11.62 4.69 12.64
C ASP A 116 11.16 5.67 11.55
N PHE A 117 10.14 6.47 11.90
CA PHE A 117 9.58 7.49 11.01
C PHE A 117 10.59 8.58 10.63
N LYS A 118 11.62 8.83 11.46
CA LYS A 118 12.65 9.81 11.15
C LYS A 118 13.53 9.30 10.01
N THR A 119 14.00 8.07 10.10
CA THR A 119 14.75 7.42 9.02
C THR A 119 13.89 7.27 7.77
N ALA A 120 12.60 6.91 7.91
CA ALA A 120 11.68 6.87 6.79
C ALA A 120 11.55 8.24 6.08
N LYS A 121 11.37 9.33 6.84
CA LYS A 121 11.31 10.69 6.28
C LYS A 121 12.60 11.07 5.56
N ASN A 122 13.75 10.81 6.20
CA ASN A 122 15.06 11.15 5.64
C ASN A 122 15.35 10.41 4.34
N ASN A 123 15.05 9.11 4.27
CA ASN A 123 15.20 8.34 3.04
C ASN A 123 14.16 8.72 2.00
N LEU A 124 12.94 9.11 2.39
CA LEU A 124 11.94 9.60 1.46
C LEU A 124 12.44 10.84 0.71
N GLY A 125 13.02 11.81 1.42
CA GLY A 125 13.60 13.01 0.79
C GLY A 125 12.56 13.78 -0.03
N ASP A 126 12.87 14.06 -1.29
CA ASP A 126 11.97 14.75 -2.24
C ASP A 126 10.97 13.80 -2.95
N ARG A 127 11.01 12.51 -2.62
CA ARG A 127 10.13 11.48 -3.18
C ARG A 127 8.78 11.49 -2.49
N GLU A 128 7.79 10.83 -3.09
CA GLU A 128 6.42 10.86 -2.58
C GLU A 128 6.00 9.52 -1.96
N LEU A 129 5.41 9.56 -0.77
CA LEU A 129 4.71 8.41 -0.16
C LEU A 129 3.24 8.76 0.04
N LEU A 130 2.37 7.91 -0.51
CA LEU A 130 0.92 8.02 -0.41
C LEU A 130 0.36 6.82 0.35
N ILE A 131 -0.33 7.12 1.45
CA ILE A 131 -1.07 6.16 2.25
C ILE A 131 -2.53 6.25 1.84
N THR A 132 -3.09 5.17 1.30
CA THR A 132 -4.48 5.17 0.85
C THR A 132 -5.45 5.07 2.02
N ALA A 133 -6.57 5.78 1.94
CA ALA A 133 -7.68 5.69 2.89
C ALA A 133 -9.01 5.88 2.17
N THR A 134 -10.10 5.39 2.74
CA THR A 134 -11.45 5.62 2.22
C THR A 134 -12.19 6.55 3.16
N ASN A 135 -12.65 7.71 2.71
CA ASN A 135 -13.44 8.59 3.56
C ASN A 135 -14.85 8.00 3.76
N SER A 136 -15.32 7.95 5.00
CA SER A 136 -16.58 7.28 5.35
C SER A 136 -17.85 8.03 4.92
N ARG A 137 -17.73 9.34 4.67
CA ARG A 137 -18.83 10.23 4.28
C ARG A 137 -19.09 10.17 2.78
N ASP A 138 -18.05 10.38 1.97
CA ASP A 138 -18.17 10.43 0.50
C ASP A 138 -17.84 9.10 -0.19
N ARG A 139 -17.25 8.15 0.55
CA ARG A 139 -16.77 6.85 0.04
C ARG A 139 -15.71 6.96 -1.04
N LYS A 140 -15.01 8.08 -1.19
CA LYS A 140 -13.96 8.25 -2.18
C LYS A 140 -12.60 7.76 -1.66
N PRO A 141 -11.68 7.38 -2.56
CA PRO A 141 -10.30 7.14 -2.20
C PRO A 141 -9.58 8.46 -1.91
N TYR A 142 -8.73 8.45 -0.88
CA TYR A 142 -7.84 9.56 -0.51
C TYR A 142 -6.40 9.05 -0.46
N PHE A 143 -5.48 9.85 -0.98
CA PHE A 143 -4.05 9.56 -1.04
C PHE A 143 -3.31 10.53 -0.11
N LEU A 144 -2.99 10.05 1.09
CA LEU A 144 -2.55 10.89 2.20
C LEU A 144 -1.03 10.83 2.35
N ALA A 145 -0.37 11.97 2.18
CA ALA A 145 1.07 12.10 2.39
C ALA A 145 1.40 12.33 3.88
N PRO A 146 2.28 11.52 4.49
CA PRO A 146 2.73 11.76 5.85
C PRO A 146 3.75 12.90 5.89
N THR A 147 3.68 13.72 6.94
CA THR A 147 4.53 14.93 7.02
C THR A 147 5.85 14.71 7.76
N GLY A 148 6.09 13.47 8.18
CA GLY A 148 7.22 13.08 8.99
C GLY A 148 6.98 13.09 10.49
N GLU A 149 5.91 13.73 10.96
CA GLU A 149 5.50 13.69 12.37
C GLU A 149 5.03 12.28 12.74
N SER A 150 5.70 11.65 13.71
CA SER A 150 5.49 10.22 13.99
C SER A 150 4.06 9.91 14.43
N LYS A 151 3.40 10.83 15.14
CA LYS A 151 2.00 10.65 15.56
C LYS A 151 1.06 10.66 14.35
N GLN A 152 1.19 11.68 13.49
CA GLN A 152 0.36 11.80 12.29
C GLN A 152 0.58 10.61 11.36
N TRP A 153 1.83 10.23 11.08
CA TRP A 153 2.14 9.11 10.20
C TRP A 153 1.52 7.80 10.72
N ARG A 154 1.61 7.54 12.04
CA ARG A 154 0.91 6.40 12.66
C ARG A 154 -0.60 6.47 12.50
N GLU A 155 -1.21 7.64 12.68
CA GLU A 155 -2.66 7.82 12.49
C GLU A 155 -3.09 7.55 11.04
N LEU A 156 -2.28 7.96 10.05
CA LEU A 156 -2.52 7.64 8.64
C LEU A 156 -2.42 6.13 8.38
N LEU A 157 -1.38 5.46 8.89
CA LEU A 157 -1.23 4.01 8.78
C LEU A 157 -2.41 3.26 9.44
N LYS A 158 -2.90 3.78 10.57
CA LYS A 158 -4.06 3.24 11.27
C LYS A 158 -5.34 3.42 10.46
N ALA A 159 -5.57 4.61 9.90
CA ALA A 159 -6.72 4.89 9.04
C ALA A 159 -6.73 3.95 7.82
N SER A 160 -5.58 3.80 7.17
CA SER A 160 -5.38 2.89 6.03
C SER A 160 -5.65 1.41 6.36
N SER A 161 -5.68 1.03 7.63
CA SER A 161 -5.91 -0.35 8.11
C SER A 161 -7.31 -0.58 8.72
N ALA A 162 -8.18 0.44 8.72
CA ALA A 162 -9.43 0.45 9.49
C ALA A 162 -10.63 -0.19 8.74
N LEU A 163 -10.67 -1.51 8.71
CA LEU A 163 -11.76 -2.26 8.05
C LEU A 163 -13.09 -2.13 8.84
N PRO A 164 -14.21 -1.65 8.24
CA PRO A 164 -15.46 -1.35 8.95
C PRO A 164 -16.07 -2.51 9.74
N PHE A 165 -15.92 -3.75 9.28
CA PHE A 165 -16.42 -4.94 9.96
C PHE A 165 -15.60 -5.32 11.20
N LEU A 166 -14.33 -4.92 11.22
CA LEU A 166 -13.36 -5.30 12.24
C LEU A 166 -13.07 -4.15 13.21
N TYR A 167 -13.17 -2.91 12.72
CA TYR A 167 -12.95 -1.64 13.39
C TYR A 167 -14.00 -0.61 12.91
N LYS A 168 -15.13 -0.55 13.61
CA LYS A 168 -16.40 0.04 13.11
C LYS A 168 -16.39 1.57 12.97
N GLN A 169 -15.60 2.28 13.78
CA GLN A 169 -15.64 3.75 13.80
C GLN A 169 -14.76 4.39 12.72
N GLY A 170 -13.80 3.66 12.17
CA GLY A 170 -12.72 4.28 11.40
C GLY A 170 -11.84 5.17 12.28
N VAL A 171 -10.90 5.87 11.66
CA VAL A 171 -9.99 6.79 12.34
C VAL A 171 -10.39 8.22 12.00
N LYS A 172 -10.63 9.03 13.03
CA LYS A 172 -10.92 10.45 12.85
C LYS A 172 -9.62 11.18 12.51
N LEU A 173 -9.56 11.79 11.34
CA LEU A 173 -8.44 12.62 10.91
C LEU A 173 -8.94 14.05 10.73
N THR A 174 -8.11 15.03 11.12
CA THR A 174 -8.36 16.44 10.80
C THR A 174 -7.49 16.80 9.61
N PRO A 175 -8.08 17.15 8.45
CA PRO A 175 -7.26 17.54 7.32
C PRO A 175 -6.45 18.79 7.67
N TRP A 176 -5.15 18.74 7.49
CA TRP A 176 -4.43 19.88 6.92
C TRP A 176 -3.83 19.37 5.60
N MET A 177 -4.64 18.57 4.91
CA MET A 177 -4.26 17.67 3.84
C MET A 177 -4.04 18.49 2.57
N ASN A 178 -2.80 18.89 2.33
CA ASN A 178 -2.35 19.18 0.98
C ASN A 178 -2.25 17.85 0.23
N THR A 179 -3.36 17.33 -0.28
CA THR A 179 -3.47 16.52 -1.51
C THR A 179 -4.86 15.91 -1.57
N LEU A 180 -5.73 16.59 -2.31
CA LEU A 180 -6.79 15.89 -3.03
C LEU A 180 -6.13 14.91 -4.03
N ALA A 181 -6.87 13.93 -4.53
CA ALA A 181 -6.38 13.07 -5.63
C ALA A 181 -5.87 13.96 -6.79
N ALA A 182 -4.88 13.53 -7.58
CA ALA A 182 -4.26 14.39 -8.60
C ALA A 182 -5.29 14.99 -9.59
N ASN A 183 -6.40 14.28 -9.80
CA ASN A 183 -7.58 14.63 -10.59
C ASN A 183 -8.57 15.61 -9.91
N GLU A 184 -8.43 15.91 -8.62
CA GLU A 184 -9.20 16.92 -7.89
C GLU A 184 -8.34 18.18 -7.57
N ALA A 185 -7.02 18.12 -7.75
CA ALA A 185 -6.13 19.26 -7.56
C ALA A 185 -6.32 20.38 -8.61
N GLU A 186 -6.73 20.05 -9.84
CA GLU A 186 -7.04 21.04 -10.88
C GLU A 186 -8.37 21.79 -10.63
N LEU A 187 -9.29 21.22 -9.82
CA LEU A 187 -10.58 21.83 -9.48
C LEU A 187 -10.54 22.64 -8.18
N ALA A 188 -9.47 22.55 -7.39
CA ALA A 188 -9.38 23.11 -6.03
C ALA A 188 -8.91 24.58 -5.96
N LEU A 189 -8.81 25.27 -7.09
CA LEU A 189 -8.49 26.70 -7.12
C LEU A 189 -9.67 27.61 -6.72
N GLU A 190 -10.84 27.04 -6.43
CA GLU A 190 -12.01 27.77 -5.96
C GLU A 190 -12.47 27.26 -4.58
N GLN A 191 -12.22 28.08 -3.55
CA GLN A 191 -12.77 28.02 -2.18
C GLN A 191 -12.31 26.85 -1.28
N VAL A 192 -11.28 27.11 -0.47
CA VAL A 192 -10.86 26.24 0.64
C VAL A 192 -11.83 26.39 1.81
N GLU A 193 -12.85 25.54 1.87
CA GLU A 193 -13.65 25.30 3.08
C GLU A 193 -12.73 24.89 4.25
N PRO A 194 -13.00 25.31 5.50
CA PRO A 194 -12.19 24.93 6.64
C PRO A 194 -12.16 23.41 6.77
N ALA A 195 -10.97 22.86 7.00
CA ALA A 195 -10.79 21.42 7.09
C ALA A 195 -11.63 20.79 8.20
N VAL A 196 -12.73 20.15 7.82
CA VAL A 196 -13.62 19.44 8.75
C VAL A 196 -13.02 18.07 9.05
N ALA A 197 -12.82 17.78 10.32
CA ALA A 197 -12.40 16.45 10.76
C ALA A 197 -13.43 15.39 10.35
N ASP A 198 -12.97 14.32 9.72
CA ASP A 198 -13.82 13.24 9.19
C ASP A 198 -13.24 11.86 9.54
N PHE A 199 -14.04 10.83 9.35
CA PHE A 199 -13.65 9.44 9.63
C PHE A 199 -13.19 8.74 8.36
N TYR A 200 -12.03 8.09 8.48
CA TYR A 200 -11.38 7.36 7.41
C TYR A 200 -11.29 5.87 7.74
N LEU A 201 -11.45 5.06 6.70
CA LEU A 201 -11.50 3.60 6.72
C LEU A 201 -10.34 3.06 5.88
N ASP A 202 -10.17 1.73 5.91
CA ASP A 202 -9.14 1.03 5.15
C ASP A 202 -9.14 1.48 3.67
N GLY A 203 -7.95 1.80 3.15
CA GLY A 203 -7.80 2.29 1.78
C GLY A 203 -8.20 1.25 0.74
N GLY A 204 -8.19 -0.03 1.11
CA GLY A 204 -8.57 -1.14 0.24
C GLY A 204 -10.00 -1.04 -0.25
N LEU A 205 -10.90 -0.36 0.47
CA LEU A 205 -12.31 -0.27 0.06
C LEU A 205 -12.52 0.54 -1.23
N ALA A 206 -11.68 1.55 -1.46
CA ALA A 206 -11.81 2.47 -2.61
C ALA A 206 -10.57 2.52 -3.51
N ALA A 207 -9.39 2.18 -2.99
CA ALA A 207 -8.11 2.17 -3.70
C ALA A 207 -7.29 0.91 -3.33
N PRO A 208 -7.76 -0.31 -3.66
CA PRO A 208 -7.06 -1.54 -3.32
C PRO A 208 -5.71 -1.69 -4.04
N LEU A 209 -5.63 -1.17 -5.27
CA LEU A 209 -4.45 -1.33 -6.13
C LEU A 209 -4.26 -0.10 -7.03
N PRO A 210 -3.85 1.06 -6.49
CA PRO A 210 -3.96 2.37 -7.15
C PRO A 210 -2.93 2.62 -8.27
N VAL A 211 -2.96 1.80 -9.33
CA VAL A 211 -2.04 1.88 -10.48
C VAL A 211 -2.35 3.10 -11.34
N ARG A 212 -3.64 3.39 -11.55
CA ARG A 212 -4.09 4.61 -12.25
C ARG A 212 -3.60 5.87 -11.57
N GLU A 213 -3.64 5.92 -10.24
CA GLU A 213 -3.14 7.09 -9.50
C GLU A 213 -1.63 7.29 -9.70
N ALA A 214 -0.84 6.21 -9.67
CA ALA A 214 0.59 6.31 -9.96
C ALA A 214 0.85 6.84 -11.37
N TYR A 215 0.12 6.35 -12.37
CA TYR A 215 0.21 6.83 -13.75
C TYR A 215 -0.13 8.32 -13.88
N ASN A 216 -1.24 8.74 -13.27
CA ASN A 216 -1.71 10.14 -13.26
C ASN A 216 -0.68 11.09 -12.61
N ARG A 217 0.16 10.58 -11.70
CA ARG A 217 1.23 11.33 -11.04
C ARG A 217 2.56 11.37 -11.82
N GLY A 218 2.54 10.87 -13.06
CA GLY A 218 3.69 10.89 -13.97
C GLY A 218 4.58 9.66 -13.89
N ALA A 219 4.16 8.59 -13.21
CA ALA A 219 4.89 7.33 -13.26
C ALA A 219 4.78 6.70 -14.66
N ARG A 220 5.92 6.22 -15.18
CA ARG A 220 5.99 5.48 -16.44
C ARG A 220 6.65 4.11 -16.31
N LYS A 221 7.18 3.80 -15.13
CA LYS A 221 7.48 2.44 -14.70
C LYS A 221 6.81 2.20 -13.36
N ILE A 222 5.89 1.23 -13.28
CA ILE A 222 5.10 0.96 -12.08
C ILE A 222 5.32 -0.48 -11.67
N VAL A 223 5.92 -0.68 -10.50
CA VAL A 223 6.11 -2.00 -9.89
C VAL A 223 5.03 -2.23 -8.85
N VAL A 224 4.27 -3.30 -9.00
CA VAL A 224 3.10 -3.61 -8.17
C VAL A 224 3.31 -4.94 -7.45
N ILE A 225 3.41 -4.91 -6.12
CA ILE A 225 3.49 -6.12 -5.30
C ILE A 225 2.07 -6.55 -4.93
N ARG A 226 1.65 -7.71 -5.43
CA ARG A 226 0.31 -8.29 -5.26
C ARG A 226 0.30 -9.31 -4.13
N THR A 227 -0.72 -9.28 -3.27
CA THR A 227 -0.92 -10.25 -2.18
C THR A 227 -2.06 -11.24 -2.45
N VAL A 228 -2.53 -11.27 -3.69
CA VAL A 228 -3.52 -12.23 -4.20
C VAL A 228 -2.88 -13.16 -5.25
N ASP A 229 -3.61 -14.22 -5.61
CA ASP A 229 -3.20 -15.12 -6.69
C ASP A 229 -3.22 -14.41 -8.05
N ILE A 230 -2.35 -14.81 -8.97
CA ILE A 230 -2.33 -14.28 -10.35
C ILE A 230 -3.66 -14.50 -11.08
N ASN A 231 -4.38 -15.57 -10.74
CA ASN A 231 -5.69 -15.91 -11.29
C ASN A 231 -6.85 -15.39 -10.43
N PHE A 232 -6.60 -14.46 -9.52
CA PHE A 232 -7.63 -13.93 -8.63
C PHE A 232 -8.77 -13.29 -9.43
N GLN A 233 -9.97 -13.85 -9.27
CA GLN A 233 -11.21 -13.33 -9.82
C GLN A 233 -11.88 -12.45 -8.75
N VAL A 234 -12.08 -11.18 -9.09
CA VAL A 234 -12.66 -10.19 -8.17
C VAL A 234 -14.17 -10.39 -8.00
N GLN A 235 -14.85 -10.85 -9.06
CA GLN A 235 -16.31 -10.88 -9.08
C GLN A 235 -16.88 -12.03 -8.24
N SER A 236 -17.52 -11.67 -7.14
CA SER A 236 -18.27 -12.60 -6.32
C SER A 236 -19.75 -12.60 -6.69
N ALA A 237 -20.19 -13.55 -7.51
CA ALA A 237 -21.62 -13.75 -7.80
C ALA A 237 -22.49 -13.90 -6.53
N TRP A 238 -21.89 -14.33 -5.41
CA TRP A 238 -22.56 -14.43 -4.11
C TRP A 238 -22.80 -13.07 -3.43
N VAL A 239 -21.95 -12.04 -3.64
CA VAL A 239 -22.12 -10.71 -3.02
C VAL A 239 -23.35 -10.01 -3.62
N ASN A 240 -23.52 -10.11 -4.93
CA ASN A 240 -24.72 -9.58 -5.60
C ASN A 240 -26.00 -10.29 -5.15
N LYS A 241 -25.96 -11.62 -4.98
CA LYS A 241 -27.08 -12.40 -4.43
C LYS A 241 -27.37 -12.02 -2.97
N LEU A 242 -26.33 -11.84 -2.15
CA LEU A 242 -26.47 -11.44 -0.75
C LEU A 242 -27.06 -10.03 -0.64
N ARG A 243 -26.61 -9.08 -1.46
CA ARG A 243 -27.22 -7.74 -1.52
C ARG A 243 -28.70 -7.81 -1.86
N ALA A 244 -29.07 -8.55 -2.91
CA ALA A 244 -30.46 -8.72 -3.30
C ALA A 244 -31.32 -9.31 -2.17
N PHE A 245 -30.81 -10.33 -1.48
CA PHE A 245 -31.50 -10.98 -0.37
C PHE A 245 -31.63 -10.09 0.88
N VAL A 246 -30.53 -9.48 1.32
CA VAL A 246 -30.51 -8.66 2.55
C VAL A 246 -31.30 -7.38 2.33
N CYS A 247 -31.17 -6.72 1.18
CA CYS A 247 -31.89 -5.48 0.89
C CYS A 247 -33.38 -5.73 0.57
N ALA A 248 -33.77 -6.96 0.18
CA ALA A 248 -35.19 -7.35 0.09
C ALA A 248 -35.91 -7.40 1.45
N SER A 249 -35.17 -7.46 2.56
CA SER A 249 -35.75 -7.42 3.92
C SER A 249 -36.14 -6.00 4.39
N GLY A 250 -35.99 -4.98 3.54
CA GLY A 250 -36.27 -3.57 3.87
C GLY A 250 -35.11 -2.85 4.60
N TYR A 251 -34.05 -3.56 4.97
CA TYR A 251 -32.82 -3.00 5.54
C TYR A 251 -31.61 -3.42 4.70
N CYS A 252 -30.94 -2.45 4.08
CA CYS A 252 -29.72 -2.66 3.29
C CYS A 252 -28.51 -2.17 4.09
N PRO A 253 -27.67 -3.07 4.65
CA PRO A 253 -26.51 -2.64 5.42
C PRO A 253 -25.55 -1.84 4.55
N LYS A 254 -25.26 -0.59 4.95
CA LYS A 254 -24.26 0.28 4.30
C LYS A 254 -22.89 -0.38 4.13
N THR A 255 -22.61 -1.43 4.88
CA THR A 255 -21.36 -2.19 4.82
C THR A 255 -21.24 -3.09 3.60
N ILE A 256 -22.35 -3.53 2.98
CA ILE A 256 -22.32 -4.31 1.74
C ILE A 256 -21.84 -3.43 0.57
N ASP A 257 -22.21 -2.15 0.58
CA ASP A 257 -21.77 -1.21 -0.44
C ASP A 257 -20.24 -1.08 -0.49
N TYR A 258 -19.55 -1.16 0.66
CA TYR A 258 -18.09 -1.15 0.69
C TYR A 258 -17.46 -2.39 0.03
N LEU A 259 -18.12 -3.55 0.09
CA LEU A 259 -17.63 -4.76 -0.58
C LEU A 259 -17.79 -4.65 -2.10
N LEU A 260 -18.94 -4.17 -2.56
CA LEU A 260 -19.18 -3.95 -3.98
C LEU A 260 -18.26 -2.86 -4.55
N GLN A 261 -18.06 -1.80 -3.78
CA GLN A 261 -17.12 -0.74 -4.15
C GLN A 261 -15.70 -1.28 -4.25
N HIS A 262 -15.26 -2.09 -3.28
CA HIS A 262 -13.95 -2.74 -3.33
C HIS A 262 -13.80 -3.58 -4.60
N GLU A 263 -14.80 -4.42 -4.92
CA GLU A 263 -14.78 -5.24 -6.13
C GLU A 263 -14.72 -4.39 -7.40
N GLN A 264 -15.54 -3.34 -7.48
CA GLN A 264 -15.52 -2.44 -8.64
C GLN A 264 -14.17 -1.73 -8.80
N ALA A 265 -13.67 -1.10 -7.73
CA ALA A 265 -12.39 -0.38 -7.77
C ALA A 265 -11.23 -1.32 -8.13
N TYR A 266 -11.24 -2.55 -7.62
CA TYR A 266 -10.22 -3.54 -7.97
C TYR A 266 -10.29 -3.92 -9.45
N GLN A 267 -11.50 -4.16 -9.97
CA GLN A 267 -11.71 -4.52 -11.36
C GLN A 267 -11.25 -3.42 -12.32
N GLU A 268 -11.55 -2.16 -12.01
CA GLU A 268 -11.10 -1.01 -12.82
C GLU A 268 -9.56 -0.92 -12.89
N GLU A 269 -8.86 -1.21 -11.80
CA GLU A 269 -7.39 -1.24 -11.78
C GLU A 269 -6.83 -2.43 -12.56
N LEU A 270 -7.48 -3.61 -12.50
CA LEU A 270 -7.10 -4.75 -13.34
C LEU A 270 -7.29 -4.48 -14.82
N GLU A 271 -8.38 -3.80 -15.20
CA GLU A 271 -8.64 -3.42 -16.59
C GLU A 271 -7.58 -2.45 -17.12
N PHE A 272 -7.15 -1.50 -16.28
CA PHE A 272 -6.04 -0.60 -16.60
C PHE A 272 -4.71 -1.35 -16.73
N ILE A 273 -4.40 -2.28 -15.82
CA ILE A 273 -3.19 -3.11 -15.89
C ILE A 273 -3.18 -3.99 -17.14
N ALA A 274 -4.34 -4.51 -17.56
CA ALA A 274 -4.45 -5.34 -18.74
C ALA A 274 -4.33 -4.54 -20.05
N ASN A 275 -4.69 -3.26 -20.02
CA ASN A 275 -4.65 -2.36 -21.19
C ASN A 275 -3.97 -1.03 -20.83
N PRO A 276 -2.67 -1.04 -20.48
CA PRO A 276 -1.97 0.17 -20.12
C PRO A 276 -1.75 1.07 -21.33
N PRO A 277 -1.65 2.41 -21.13
CA PRO A 277 -1.12 3.31 -22.14
C PRO A 277 0.27 2.87 -22.63
N GLU A 278 0.60 3.13 -23.90
CA GLU A 278 1.87 2.71 -24.50
C GLU A 278 3.12 3.30 -23.81
N ASP A 279 2.95 4.42 -23.10
CA ASP A 279 4.04 5.12 -22.44
C ASP A 279 4.38 4.57 -21.04
N VAL A 280 3.63 3.58 -20.51
CA VAL A 280 3.86 3.02 -19.17
C VAL A 280 4.17 1.52 -19.18
N GLU A 281 5.26 1.15 -18.51
CA GLU A 281 5.59 -0.22 -18.15
C GLU A 281 4.98 -0.56 -16.78
N ILE A 282 4.17 -1.61 -16.69
CA ILE A 282 3.63 -2.12 -15.42
C ILE A 282 4.19 -3.51 -15.16
N ILE A 283 4.93 -3.66 -14.06
CA ILE A 283 5.51 -4.93 -13.61
C ILE A 283 4.75 -5.40 -12.38
N GLN A 284 4.21 -6.62 -12.42
CA GLN A 284 3.51 -7.22 -11.28
C GLN A 284 4.35 -8.31 -10.64
N ILE A 285 4.50 -8.23 -9.32
CA ILE A 285 5.20 -9.23 -8.51
C ILE A 285 4.14 -10.03 -7.76
N PHE A 286 4.05 -11.32 -8.09
CA PHE A 286 3.19 -12.31 -7.44
C PHE A 286 4.02 -13.33 -6.68
N ALA A 287 3.37 -14.04 -5.76
CA ALA A 287 3.93 -15.26 -5.21
C ALA A 287 3.94 -16.36 -6.28
N THR A 288 4.98 -17.19 -6.28
CA THR A 288 5.09 -18.35 -7.20
C THR A 288 4.07 -19.44 -6.89
N GLU A 289 3.56 -19.45 -5.67
CA GLU A 289 2.53 -20.35 -5.18
C GLU A 289 1.47 -19.57 -4.42
N LYS A 290 0.28 -20.16 -4.27
CA LYS A 290 -0.81 -19.55 -3.51
C LYS A 290 -0.37 -19.31 -2.06
N LEU A 291 -0.54 -18.07 -1.59
CA LEU A 291 -0.24 -17.70 -0.21
C LEU A 291 -1.06 -18.53 0.79
N HIS A 292 -0.40 -19.04 1.83
CA HIS A 292 -1.04 -19.79 2.90
C HIS A 292 -1.66 -18.87 3.96
N SER A 293 -1.14 -17.66 4.10
CA SER A 293 -1.66 -16.66 5.01
C SER A 293 -3.00 -16.12 4.54
N LYS A 294 -3.80 -15.71 5.53
CA LYS A 294 -5.15 -15.16 5.37
C LYS A 294 -5.11 -13.66 5.64
N LEU A 295 -6.27 -13.02 5.57
CA LEU A 295 -6.41 -11.65 6.08
C LEU A 295 -6.02 -11.57 7.57
N LEU A 296 -6.52 -12.53 8.37
CA LEU A 296 -6.26 -12.68 9.81
C LEU A 296 -6.28 -14.16 10.22
N GLY A 297 -5.65 -14.49 11.34
CA GLY A 297 -5.69 -15.83 11.94
C GLY A 297 -4.75 -16.87 11.30
N SER A 298 -3.74 -16.44 10.56
CA SER A 298 -2.70 -17.30 9.98
C SER A 298 -1.81 -17.92 11.05
N SER A 299 -1.32 -19.13 10.80
CA SER A 299 -0.33 -19.76 11.68
C SER A 299 1.05 -19.11 11.50
N ASP A 300 1.97 -19.32 12.45
CA ASP A 300 3.36 -18.84 12.28
C ASP A 300 4.07 -19.54 11.11
N ASN A 301 3.68 -20.78 10.81
CA ASN A 301 4.24 -21.55 9.71
C ASN A 301 3.81 -20.97 8.36
N ASP A 302 2.53 -20.64 8.21
CA ASP A 302 2.00 -19.99 6.99
C ASP A 302 2.72 -18.66 6.74
N LEU A 303 2.88 -17.84 7.79
CA LEU A 303 3.58 -16.56 7.67
C LEU A 303 5.06 -16.72 7.33
N ARG A 304 5.73 -17.72 7.91
CA ARG A 304 7.13 -18.01 7.57
C ARG A 304 7.28 -18.51 6.14
N PHE A 305 6.35 -19.32 5.68
CA PHE A 305 6.30 -19.84 4.32
C PHE A 305 6.12 -18.69 3.31
N ASP A 306 5.09 -17.87 3.50
CA ASP A 306 4.78 -16.75 2.61
C ASP A 306 5.88 -15.66 2.63
N HIS A 307 6.55 -15.43 3.76
CA HIS A 307 7.72 -14.55 3.81
C HIS A 307 8.86 -15.07 2.93
N LYS A 308 9.08 -16.39 2.89
CA LYS A 308 10.10 -17.02 2.03
C LYS A 308 9.73 -16.89 0.55
N LEU A 309 8.45 -17.09 0.21
CA LEU A 309 7.97 -16.83 -1.16
C LEU A 309 8.21 -15.37 -1.55
N GLY A 310 7.99 -14.43 -0.62
CA GLY A 310 8.31 -13.01 -0.82
C GLY A 310 9.78 -12.76 -1.11
N LEU A 311 10.68 -13.34 -0.30
CA LEU A 311 12.13 -13.23 -0.53
C LEU A 311 12.54 -13.79 -1.89
N GLN A 312 11.96 -14.92 -2.30
CA GLN A 312 12.23 -15.54 -3.61
C GLN A 312 11.75 -14.64 -4.75
N ALA A 313 10.51 -14.13 -4.69
CA ALA A 313 9.95 -13.24 -5.69
C ALA A 313 10.75 -11.92 -5.79
N GLY A 314 11.15 -11.35 -4.65
CA GLY A 314 11.99 -10.15 -4.63
C GLY A 314 13.36 -10.36 -5.28
N ARG A 315 14.01 -11.51 -5.04
CA ARG A 315 15.29 -11.86 -5.67
C ARG A 315 15.16 -12.15 -7.15
N ALA A 316 14.09 -12.83 -7.57
CA ALA A 316 13.81 -13.09 -8.98
C ALA A 316 13.66 -11.76 -9.75
N TYR A 317 12.88 -10.82 -9.19
CA TYR A 317 12.76 -9.48 -9.75
C TYR A 317 14.12 -8.78 -9.90
N LEU A 318 14.97 -8.80 -8.87
CA LEU A 318 16.29 -8.17 -8.95
C LEU A 318 17.20 -8.81 -10.01
N ALA A 319 17.14 -10.14 -10.17
CA ALA A 319 17.91 -10.86 -11.18
C ALA A 319 17.48 -10.46 -12.61
N GLU A 320 16.19 -10.20 -12.84
CA GLU A 320 15.67 -9.70 -14.12
C GLU A 320 16.08 -8.25 -14.37
N GLN A 321 16.09 -7.40 -13.35
CA GLN A 321 16.48 -5.99 -13.51
C GLN A 321 18.00 -5.79 -13.68
N ASN A 322 18.83 -6.69 -13.14
CA ASN A 322 20.29 -6.61 -13.21
C ASN A 322 20.94 -7.99 -13.49
N PRO A 323 20.92 -8.48 -14.74
CA PRO A 323 21.46 -9.80 -15.09
C PRO A 323 22.95 -9.99 -14.75
N GLN A 324 23.73 -8.89 -14.71
CA GLN A 324 25.17 -8.94 -14.46
C GLN A 324 25.56 -9.10 -12.98
N ILE A 325 24.67 -8.77 -12.04
CA ILE A 325 24.96 -8.87 -10.59
C ILE A 325 24.82 -10.33 -10.11
N TRP A 326 23.94 -11.12 -10.73
CA TRP A 326 23.64 -12.46 -10.25
C TRP A 326 24.70 -13.53 -10.61
N ASP A 327 25.41 -13.34 -11.73
CA ASP A 327 26.48 -14.26 -12.18
C ASP A 327 27.70 -14.28 -11.22
N HIS A 328 27.95 -13.18 -10.50
CA HIS A 328 29.01 -13.13 -9.50
C HIS A 328 28.63 -13.78 -8.16
N SER A 329 27.34 -13.77 -7.79
CA SER A 329 26.87 -14.36 -6.53
C SER A 329 26.76 -15.89 -6.58
N HIS A 330 26.45 -16.45 -7.76
CA HIS A 330 26.44 -17.90 -7.97
C HIS A 330 27.85 -18.51 -7.98
N ASN A 331 28.86 -17.78 -8.50
CA ASN A 331 30.24 -18.26 -8.49
C ASN A 331 30.91 -18.22 -7.11
N GLN A 332 30.56 -17.25 -6.26
CA GLN A 332 31.07 -17.25 -4.87
C GLN A 332 30.45 -18.35 -4.00
N ALA A 333 29.17 -18.70 -4.20
CA ALA A 333 28.52 -19.77 -3.44
C ALA A 333 29.09 -21.17 -3.76
N LEU A 334 29.58 -21.39 -4.98
CA LEU A 334 30.24 -22.65 -5.37
C LEU A 334 31.70 -22.74 -4.88
N GLN A 335 32.36 -21.60 -4.67
CA GLN A 335 33.76 -21.57 -4.23
C GLN A 335 33.94 -21.83 -2.72
N TYR A 336 32.88 -21.66 -1.91
CA TYR A 336 32.86 -22.06 -0.50
C TYR A 336 32.41 -23.51 -0.26
N CYS A 337 31.93 -24.22 -1.28
CA CYS A 337 31.59 -25.64 -1.18
C CYS A 337 32.75 -26.58 -1.57
N TYR A 338 33.90 -26.02 -1.99
CA TYR A 338 35.07 -26.78 -2.45
C TYR A 338 36.40 -26.43 -1.76
N ASN A 339 36.38 -25.75 -0.61
CA ASN A 339 37.56 -25.55 0.24
C ASN A 339 37.28 -25.94 1.69
#